data_AF-A0A8X7WNV8-F1
#
_entry.id   AF-A0A8X7WNV8-F1
#
_cell.length_a   1.000
_cell.length_b   1.000
_cell.length_c   1.000
_cell.angle_alpha   90.00
_cell.angle_beta   90.00
_cell.angle_gamma   90.00
#
_symmetry.space_group_name_H-M   'P 1'
#
loop_
_entity.id
_entity.type
_entity.pdbx_description
1 polymer ?
#
loop_
_entity_poly.entity_id
_entity_poly.type
_entity_poly.pdbx_seq_one_letter_code
_entity_poly.pdbx_strand_id
1 'polypeptide(L)'
;MSLNRNIQNKSGMTALDALRVNGPQMNKETESIIKISGGKSGLSLSRVETTSVFLSKPVTFREYCSTEMARYRNCVSDGTRNCLLVITALIITATYQIASQPQETDQSVNSTFHDGILKIMLLWGFNTLAFLFAIILTFILLPDNKEYTWWYIMIMAPLVCSYASLVYQRIAQKETILICLIMYLTVASALLFQVLLLYVKWKRTTWEKVQKSRIELISQGLESMV
;
A
#
# COMPACT_ATOMS: atom_id res chain seq x y z
N MET A 1 -26.32 6.06 29.90
CA MET A 1 -26.37 7.36 29.19
C MET A 1 -25.03 8.07 29.44
N SER A 2 -24.14 8.21 28.46
CA SER A 2 -22.84 8.88 28.64
C SER A 2 -22.96 10.36 28.31
N LEU A 3 -22.87 11.23 29.31
CA LEU A 3 -22.88 12.68 29.13
C LEU A 3 -21.50 13.16 28.66
N ASN A 4 -21.46 13.92 27.56
CA ASN A 4 -20.22 14.56 27.10
C ASN A 4 -19.90 15.77 28.00
N ARG A 5 -18.92 15.60 28.89
CA ARG A 5 -18.52 16.58 29.92
C ARG A 5 -17.71 17.76 29.36
N ASN A 6 -17.29 17.66 28.09
CA ASN A 6 -16.40 18.61 27.41
C ASN A 6 -17.09 19.29 26.22
N ILE A 7 -18.42 19.31 26.20
CA ILE A 7 -19.20 20.01 25.17
C ILE A 7 -18.88 21.51 25.21
N GLN A 8 -18.75 22.11 24.04
CA GLN A 8 -18.52 23.54 23.89
C GLN A 8 -19.84 24.26 23.57
N ASN A 9 -20.01 25.47 24.11
CA ASN A 9 -21.11 26.34 23.69
C ASN A 9 -20.83 26.98 22.31
N LYS A 10 -21.76 27.80 21.80
CA LYS A 10 -21.59 28.51 20.52
C LYS A 10 -20.35 29.43 20.47
N SER A 11 -19.82 29.80 21.64
CA SER A 11 -18.62 30.62 21.81
C SER A 11 -17.34 29.79 21.93
N GLY A 12 -17.40 28.46 21.79
CA GLY A 12 -16.26 27.56 21.91
C GLY A 12 -15.81 27.28 23.35
N MET A 13 -16.56 27.74 24.35
CA MET A 13 -16.21 27.58 25.77
C MET A 13 -16.75 26.27 26.34
N THR A 14 -15.90 25.57 27.08
CA THR A 14 -16.31 24.42 27.91
C THR A 14 -16.91 24.88 29.23
N ALA A 15 -17.53 23.96 29.98
CA ALA A 15 -18.00 24.25 31.34
C ALA A 15 -16.87 24.78 32.26
N LEU A 16 -15.64 24.30 32.09
CA LEU A 16 -14.48 24.76 32.85
C LEU A 16 -14.06 26.19 32.45
N ASP A 17 -14.11 26.51 31.16
CA ASP A 17 -13.78 27.86 30.69
C ASP A 17 -14.85 28.87 31.14
N ALA A 18 -16.13 28.51 31.01
CA ALA A 18 -17.25 29.35 31.44
C ALA A 18 -17.19 29.66 32.94
N LEU A 19 -16.77 28.69 33.76
CA LEU A 19 -16.55 28.91 35.19
C LEU A 19 -15.41 29.91 35.45
N ARG A 20 -14.31 29.82 34.69
CA ARG A 20 -13.13 30.69 34.83
C ARG A 20 -13.35 32.11 34.32
N VAL A 21 -14.31 32.33 33.43
CA VAL A 21 -14.71 33.67 32.97
C VAL A 21 -15.23 34.54 34.12
N ASN A 22 -15.76 33.96 35.19
CA ASN A 22 -16.24 34.69 36.38
C ASN A 22 -15.10 35.25 37.27
N GLY A 23 -13.84 34.99 36.93
CA GLY A 23 -12.68 35.67 37.52
C GLY A 23 -12.60 35.55 39.06
N PRO A 24 -12.40 36.65 39.81
CA PRO A 24 -12.21 36.62 41.26
C PRO A 24 -13.38 36.03 42.07
N GLN A 25 -14.59 35.99 41.50
CA GLN A 25 -15.77 35.40 42.13
C GLN A 25 -15.97 33.92 41.79
N MET A 26 -14.99 33.27 41.14
CA MET A 26 -15.07 31.87 40.77
C MET A 26 -15.08 30.94 41.98
N ASN A 27 -16.07 30.05 42.04
CA ASN A 27 -16.11 28.99 43.06
C ASN A 27 -15.04 27.92 42.78
N LYS A 28 -14.01 27.87 43.63
CA LYS A 28 -12.91 26.88 43.55
C LYS A 28 -13.39 25.44 43.76
N GLU A 29 -14.43 25.24 44.56
CA GLU A 29 -15.02 23.92 44.80
C GLU A 29 -15.66 23.37 43.52
N THR A 30 -16.42 24.21 42.81
CA THR A 30 -17.01 23.85 41.51
C THR A 30 -15.93 23.55 40.46
N GLU A 31 -14.81 24.29 40.46
CA GLU A 31 -13.69 24.01 39.54
C GLU A 31 -13.08 22.62 39.81
N SER A 32 -12.93 22.26 41.08
CA SER A 32 -12.39 20.96 41.48
C SER A 32 -13.30 19.80 41.04
N ILE A 33 -14.62 19.94 41.21
CA ILE A 33 -15.62 18.93 40.80
C ILE A 33 -15.59 18.72 39.28
N ILE A 34 -15.50 19.81 38.50
CA ILE A 34 -15.40 19.73 37.04
C ILE A 34 -14.11 19.02 36.62
N LYS A 35 -12.96 19.30 37.24
CA LYS A 35 -11.70 18.61 36.93
C LYS A 35 -11.72 17.13 37.31
N ILE A 36 -12.20 16.79 38.51
CA ILE A 36 -12.29 15.40 39.00
C ILE A 36 -13.21 14.58 38.10
N SER A 37 -14.29 15.18 37.61
CA SER A 37 -15.20 14.55 36.65
C SER A 37 -14.63 14.44 35.23
N GLY A 38 -13.39 14.87 34.96
CA GLY A 38 -12.74 14.77 33.65
C GLY A 38 -13.04 15.93 32.69
N GLY A 39 -13.59 17.04 33.22
CA GLY A 39 -13.79 18.29 32.50
C GLY A 39 -12.46 18.96 32.16
N LYS A 40 -12.29 19.33 30.90
CA LYS A 40 -11.09 19.95 30.33
C LYS A 40 -11.42 21.36 29.85
N SER A 41 -10.42 22.23 29.83
CA SER A 41 -10.51 23.55 29.20
C SER A 41 -10.54 23.40 27.68
N GLY A 42 -11.22 24.31 26.99
CA GLY A 42 -11.31 24.36 25.53
C GLY A 42 -9.95 24.40 24.85
N LEU A 43 -8.95 25.05 25.49
CA LEU A 43 -7.56 25.08 25.01
C LEU A 43 -6.85 23.72 25.14
N SER A 44 -7.26 22.91 26.11
CA SER A 44 -6.69 21.58 26.37
C SER A 44 -7.43 20.44 25.65
N LEU A 45 -8.56 20.75 25.03
CA LEU A 45 -9.22 19.82 24.12
C LEU A 45 -8.43 19.82 22.82
N SER A 46 -8.03 18.63 22.37
CA SER A 46 -7.51 18.47 21.01
C SER A 46 -8.56 19.05 20.07
N ARG A 47 -8.20 20.10 19.33
CA ARG A 47 -9.07 20.68 18.30
C ARG A 47 -9.51 19.52 17.41
N VAL A 48 -10.78 19.13 17.51
CA VAL A 48 -11.32 18.10 16.64
C VAL A 48 -11.20 18.68 15.24
N GLU A 49 -10.28 18.14 14.44
CA GLU A 49 -10.20 18.51 13.03
C GLU A 49 -11.56 18.19 12.43
N THR A 50 -12.25 19.22 11.95
CA THR A 50 -13.51 19.03 11.25
C THR A 50 -13.25 18.13 10.05
N THR A 51 -14.23 17.28 9.72
CA THR A 51 -14.13 16.36 8.57
C THR A 51 -13.79 17.09 7.28
N SER A 52 -14.23 18.35 7.12
CA SER A 52 -13.84 19.22 6.02
C SER A 52 -12.34 19.55 5.99
N VAL A 53 -11.74 19.85 7.15
CA VAL A 53 -10.29 20.10 7.27
C VAL A 53 -9.52 18.82 7.00
N PHE A 54 -9.98 17.68 7.51
CA PHE A 54 -9.37 16.38 7.23
C PHE A 54 -9.43 16.02 5.74
N LEU A 55 -10.58 16.19 5.08
CA LEU A 55 -10.77 15.91 3.65
C LEU A 55 -10.08 16.92 2.72
N SER A 56 -9.76 18.12 3.23
CA SER A 56 -8.98 19.13 2.50
C SER A 56 -7.48 18.81 2.44
N LYS A 57 -7.00 17.85 3.26
CA LYS A 57 -5.61 17.43 3.23
C LYS A 57 -5.29 16.71 1.91
N PRO A 58 -4.13 16.97 1.29
CA PRO A 58 -3.74 16.27 0.09
C PRO A 58 -3.60 14.77 0.40
N VAL A 59 -4.31 13.93 -0.36
CA VAL A 59 -4.23 12.47 -0.23
C VAL A 59 -2.81 12.02 -0.50
N THR A 60 -2.20 11.33 0.45
CA THR A 60 -0.84 10.82 0.28
C THR A 60 -0.81 9.64 -0.69
N PHE A 61 0.33 9.39 -1.32
CA PHE A 61 0.48 8.26 -2.25
C PHE A 61 0.14 6.91 -1.61
N ARG A 62 0.49 6.71 -0.33
CA ARG A 62 0.17 5.48 0.41
C ARG A 62 -1.34 5.31 0.60
N GLU A 63 -2.06 6.37 0.95
CA GLU A 63 -3.51 6.35 1.07
C GLU A 63 -4.18 6.11 -0.28
N TYR A 64 -3.63 6.69 -1.36
CA TYR A 64 -4.10 6.44 -2.72
C TYR A 64 -3.96 4.96 -3.10
N CYS A 65 -2.77 4.39 -2.95
CA CYS A 65 -2.53 2.97 -3.24
C CYS A 65 -3.41 2.07 -2.37
N SER A 66 -3.55 2.38 -1.07
CA SER A 66 -4.43 1.61 -0.17
C SER A 66 -5.90 1.68 -0.62
N THR A 67 -6.35 2.85 -1.06
CA THR A 67 -7.73 3.05 -1.52
C THR A 67 -7.97 2.35 -2.86
N GLU A 68 -7.03 2.42 -3.79
CA GLU A 68 -7.12 1.75 -5.09
C GLU A 68 -7.08 0.23 -4.93
N MET A 69 -6.23 -0.27 -4.05
CA MET A 69 -6.16 -1.69 -3.71
C MET A 69 -7.47 -2.20 -3.09
N ALA A 70 -8.03 -1.45 -2.14
CA ALA A 70 -9.32 -1.78 -1.52
C ALA A 70 -10.45 -1.78 -2.56
N ARG A 71 -10.46 -0.80 -3.47
CA ARG A 71 -11.43 -0.75 -4.58
C ARG A 71 -11.26 -1.94 -5.54
N TYR A 72 -10.03 -2.24 -5.95
CA TYR A 72 -9.74 -3.37 -6.82
C TYR A 72 -10.28 -4.67 -6.21
N ARG A 73 -9.98 -4.92 -4.93
CA ARG A 73 -10.50 -6.10 -4.21
C ARG A 73 -12.02 -6.13 -4.13
N ASN A 74 -12.66 -5.01 -3.83
CA ASN A 74 -14.12 -4.92 -3.74
C ASN A 74 -14.83 -5.07 -5.10
N CYS A 75 -14.14 -4.80 -6.21
CA CYS A 75 -14.69 -4.93 -7.56
C CYS A 75 -14.54 -6.33 -8.17
N VAL A 76 -13.68 -7.19 -7.60
CA VAL A 76 -13.48 -8.55 -8.12
C VAL A 76 -14.51 -9.49 -7.48
N SER A 77 -15.35 -10.13 -8.30
CA SER A 77 -16.31 -11.13 -7.83
C SER A 77 -15.60 -12.35 -7.24
N ASP A 78 -16.24 -13.05 -6.29
CA ASP A 78 -15.65 -14.23 -5.66
C ASP A 78 -15.27 -15.33 -6.69
N GLY A 79 -16.07 -15.48 -7.76
CA GLY A 79 -15.77 -16.41 -8.85
C GLY A 79 -14.51 -16.03 -9.63
N THR A 80 -14.35 -14.75 -9.99
CA THR A 80 -13.15 -14.25 -10.67
C THR A 80 -11.93 -14.33 -9.75
N ARG A 81 -12.09 -14.01 -8.46
CA ARG A 81 -11.01 -14.12 -7.46
C ARG A 81 -10.49 -15.54 -7.35
N ASN A 82 -11.38 -16.52 -7.23
CA ASN A 82 -11.00 -17.93 -7.17
C ASN A 82 -10.31 -18.39 -8.46
N CYS A 83 -10.81 -17.99 -9.63
CA CYS A 83 -10.17 -18.29 -10.91
C CYS A 83 -8.74 -17.71 -10.99
N LEU A 84 -8.58 -16.43 -10.62
CA LEU A 84 -7.28 -15.78 -10.62
C LEU A 84 -6.31 -16.41 -9.62
N LEU A 85 -6.76 -16.85 -8.44
CA LEU A 85 -5.95 -17.58 -7.47
C LEU A 85 -5.46 -18.93 -8.02
N VAL A 86 -6.30 -19.64 -8.79
CA VAL A 86 -5.88 -20.87 -9.47
C VAL A 86 -4.84 -20.56 -10.54
N ILE A 87 -5.04 -19.51 -11.34
CA ILE A 87 -4.09 -19.09 -12.37
C ILE A 87 -2.74 -18.71 -11.74
N THR A 88 -2.73 -17.96 -10.64
CA THR A 88 -1.47 -17.60 -9.96
C THR A 88 -0.79 -18.82 -9.36
N ALA A 89 -1.54 -19.75 -8.75
CA ALA A 89 -0.98 -21.00 -8.26
C ALA A 89 -0.37 -21.84 -9.39
N LEU A 90 -1.00 -21.88 -10.56
CA LEU A 90 -0.46 -22.54 -11.75
C LEU A 90 0.82 -21.87 -12.25
N ILE A 91 0.89 -20.54 -12.26
CA ILE A 91 2.12 -19.82 -12.61
C ILE A 91 3.22 -20.11 -11.60
N ILE A 92 2.93 -20.07 -10.29
CA ILE A 92 3.89 -20.40 -9.22
C ILE A 92 4.44 -21.83 -9.40
N THR A 93 3.55 -22.80 -9.63
CA THR A 93 3.95 -24.19 -9.78
C THR A 93 4.76 -24.43 -11.07
N ALA A 94 4.33 -23.89 -12.20
CA ALA A 94 5.07 -24.00 -13.47
C ALA A 94 6.45 -23.35 -13.38
N THR A 95 6.54 -22.14 -12.81
CA THR A 95 7.80 -21.41 -12.67
C THR A 95 8.75 -22.11 -11.68
N TYR A 96 8.21 -22.68 -10.59
CA TYR A 96 8.97 -23.49 -9.65
C TYR A 96 9.49 -24.79 -10.29
N GLN A 97 8.65 -25.48 -11.06
CA GLN A 97 9.05 -26.70 -11.77
C GLN A 97 10.19 -26.43 -12.76
N ILE A 98 10.09 -25.37 -13.55
CA ILE A 98 11.17 -24.94 -14.47
C ILE A 98 12.46 -24.70 -13.69
N ALA A 99 12.38 -24.08 -12.50
CA ALA A 99 13.55 -23.84 -11.69
C ALA A 99 14.19 -25.12 -11.12
N SER A 100 13.36 -26.12 -10.81
CA SER A 100 13.79 -27.40 -10.26
C SER A 100 14.34 -28.38 -11.30
N GLN A 101 13.91 -28.28 -12.57
CA GLN A 101 14.29 -29.24 -13.60
C GLN A 101 15.79 -29.18 -13.92
N PRO A 102 16.46 -30.34 -14.09
CA PRO A 102 17.82 -30.39 -14.60
C PRO A 102 17.82 -29.95 -16.06
N GLN A 103 18.57 -28.90 -16.39
CA GLN A 103 18.78 -28.53 -17.78
C GLN A 103 19.69 -29.60 -18.40
N GLU A 104 19.15 -30.41 -19.31
CA GLU A 104 19.99 -31.29 -20.13
C GLU A 104 20.99 -30.39 -20.84
N THR A 105 22.26 -30.65 -20.53
CA THR A 105 23.35 -29.90 -21.13
C THR A 105 23.53 -30.48 -22.51
N ASP A 106 22.75 -29.98 -23.47
CA ASP A 106 23.09 -30.20 -24.87
C ASP A 106 24.44 -29.52 -25.10
N GLN A 107 25.49 -30.33 -25.06
CA GLN A 107 26.86 -29.98 -25.45
C GLN A 107 26.98 -29.66 -26.95
N SER A 108 25.90 -29.22 -27.59
CA SER A 108 25.92 -28.82 -28.99
C SER A 108 25.48 -27.38 -29.11
N VAL A 109 26.47 -26.52 -29.33
CA VAL A 109 26.51 -25.45 -30.31
C VAL A 109 27.50 -24.43 -29.76
N ASN A 110 28.52 -24.13 -30.57
CA ASN A 110 29.41 -22.99 -30.43
C ASN A 110 28.59 -21.69 -30.47
N SER A 111 27.80 -21.41 -29.45
CA SER A 111 27.12 -20.14 -29.28
C SER A 111 28.01 -19.24 -28.46
N THR A 112 28.31 -18.07 -29.02
CA THR A 112 29.13 -17.02 -28.42
C THR A 112 28.68 -16.82 -26.97
N PHE A 113 29.62 -16.58 -26.04
CA PHE A 113 29.36 -16.36 -24.60
C PHE A 113 28.13 -15.45 -24.33
N HIS A 114 27.91 -14.47 -25.23
CA HIS A 114 26.78 -13.56 -25.21
C HIS A 114 25.39 -14.21 -25.39
N ASP A 115 25.27 -15.21 -26.26
CA ASP A 115 24.02 -15.93 -26.54
C ASP A 115 23.65 -16.87 -25.38
N GLY A 116 24.65 -17.52 -24.78
CA GLY A 116 24.48 -18.26 -23.53
C GLY A 116 24.00 -17.36 -22.37
N ILE A 117 24.56 -16.16 -22.23
CA ILE A 117 24.12 -15.17 -21.23
C ILE A 117 22.69 -14.71 -21.49
N LEU A 118 22.34 -14.37 -22.74
CA LEU A 118 20.99 -13.92 -23.08
C LEU A 118 19.96 -15.00 -22.78
N LYS A 119 20.23 -16.26 -23.17
CA LYS A 119 19.33 -17.39 -22.90
C LYS A 119 19.12 -17.61 -21.39
N ILE A 120 20.18 -17.47 -20.59
CA ILE A 120 20.10 -17.58 -19.12
C ILE A 120 19.30 -16.41 -18.54
N MET A 121 19.62 -15.17 -18.94
CA MET A 121 18.98 -13.97 -18.41
C MET A 121 17.50 -13.89 -18.77
N LEU A 122 17.15 -14.23 -20.02
CA LEU A 122 15.79 -14.27 -20.51
C LEU A 122 15.00 -15.35 -19.76
N LEU A 123 15.49 -16.59 -19.75
CA LEU A 123 14.76 -17.71 -19.18
C LEU A 123 14.62 -17.59 -17.66
N TRP A 124 15.73 -17.40 -16.93
CA TRP A 124 15.73 -17.39 -15.47
C TRP A 124 15.24 -16.07 -14.88
N GLY A 125 15.54 -14.94 -15.55
CA GLY A 125 15.08 -13.62 -15.15
C GLY A 125 13.56 -13.50 -15.27
N PHE A 126 12.98 -13.85 -16.43
CA PHE A 126 11.52 -13.81 -16.59
C PHE A 126 10.81 -14.86 -15.74
N ASN A 127 11.40 -16.05 -15.55
CA ASN A 127 10.82 -17.07 -14.68
C ASN A 127 10.73 -16.58 -13.22
N THR A 128 11.80 -15.96 -12.72
CA THR A 128 11.85 -15.39 -11.37
C THR A 128 10.89 -14.20 -11.22
N LEU A 129 10.81 -13.35 -12.25
CA LEU A 129 9.89 -12.23 -12.26
C LEU A 129 8.42 -12.70 -12.26
N ALA A 130 8.09 -13.70 -13.07
CA ALA A 130 6.75 -14.30 -13.11
C ALA A 130 6.38 -14.96 -11.78
N PHE A 131 7.31 -15.70 -11.17
CA PHE A 131 7.13 -16.29 -9.84
C PHE A 131 6.80 -15.21 -8.80
N LEU A 132 7.64 -14.16 -8.69
CA LEU A 132 7.43 -13.07 -7.74
C LEU A 132 6.12 -12.31 -7.98
N PHE A 133 5.77 -12.04 -9.24
CA PHE A 133 4.49 -11.41 -9.57
C PHE A 133 3.30 -12.27 -9.18
N ALA A 134 3.37 -13.58 -9.40
CA ALA A 134 2.29 -14.50 -9.01
C ALA A 134 2.13 -14.59 -7.49
N ILE A 135 3.22 -14.55 -6.73
CA ILE A 135 3.19 -14.41 -5.27
C ILE A 135 2.49 -13.11 -4.86
N ILE A 136 2.92 -11.98 -5.41
CA ILE A 136 2.30 -10.69 -5.08
C ILE A 136 0.80 -10.74 -5.40
N LEU A 137 0.42 -11.18 -6.61
CA LEU A 137 -0.97 -11.26 -7.03
C LEU A 137 -1.81 -12.18 -6.13
N THR A 138 -1.25 -13.31 -5.69
CA THR A 138 -1.93 -14.23 -4.75
C THR A 138 -2.23 -13.53 -3.42
N PHE A 139 -1.30 -12.71 -2.92
CA PHE A 139 -1.53 -11.88 -1.73
C PHE A 139 -2.64 -10.84 -1.94
N ILE A 140 -2.65 -10.16 -3.10
CA ILE A 140 -3.70 -9.18 -3.44
C ILE A 140 -5.09 -9.85 -3.47
N LEU A 141 -5.16 -11.04 -4.06
CA LEU A 141 -6.41 -11.77 -4.26
C LEU A 141 -6.89 -12.50 -3.01
N LEU A 142 -6.07 -12.63 -1.97
CA LEU A 142 -6.50 -13.26 -0.72
C LEU A 142 -7.58 -12.41 -0.04
N PRO A 143 -8.57 -13.00 0.66
CA PRO A 143 -9.56 -12.25 1.42
C PRO A 143 -8.90 -11.47 2.57
N ASP A 144 -9.47 -10.33 2.95
CA ASP A 144 -8.94 -9.40 3.96
C ASP A 144 -8.97 -9.89 5.42
N ASN A 145 -9.14 -11.19 5.65
CA ASN A 145 -9.14 -11.72 7.00
C ASN A 145 -7.70 -11.85 7.50
N LYS A 146 -7.41 -11.22 8.65
CA LYS A 146 -6.09 -11.22 9.30
C LYS A 146 -5.50 -12.63 9.45
N GLU A 147 -6.35 -13.64 9.62
CA GLU A 147 -5.94 -15.04 9.75
C GLU A 147 -5.35 -15.60 8.45
N TYR A 148 -6.00 -15.39 7.29
CA TYR A 148 -5.50 -15.87 6.00
C TYR A 148 -4.16 -15.22 5.63
N THR A 149 -3.97 -13.95 5.97
CA THR A 149 -2.70 -13.23 5.76
C THR A 149 -1.55 -13.89 6.53
N TRP A 150 -1.78 -14.30 7.78
CA TRP A 150 -0.76 -14.97 8.59
C TRP A 150 -0.42 -16.36 8.04
N TRP A 151 -1.44 -17.17 7.71
CA TRP A 151 -1.23 -18.49 7.10
C TRP A 151 -0.50 -18.40 5.77
N TYR A 152 -0.84 -17.39 4.96
CA TYR A 152 -0.16 -17.12 3.70
C TYR A 152 1.32 -16.81 3.90
N ILE A 153 1.68 -15.93 4.85
CA ILE A 153 3.08 -15.61 5.13
C ILE A 153 3.86 -16.88 5.54
N MET A 154 3.25 -17.73 6.37
CA MET A 154 3.88 -18.98 6.84
C MET A 154 4.16 -19.97 5.71
N ILE A 155 3.27 -20.08 4.71
CA ILE A 155 3.45 -20.99 3.57
C ILE A 155 4.39 -20.40 2.51
N MET A 156 4.29 -19.09 2.27
CA MET A 156 5.03 -18.45 1.19
C MET A 156 6.49 -18.18 1.54
N ALA A 157 6.82 -17.92 2.81
CA ALA A 157 8.20 -17.72 3.23
C ALA A 157 9.12 -18.91 2.86
N PRO A 158 8.82 -20.18 3.24
CA PRO A 158 9.65 -21.31 2.86
C PRO A 158 9.64 -21.57 1.34
N LEU A 159 8.52 -21.29 0.65
CA LEU A 159 8.43 -21.43 -0.80
C LEU A 159 9.38 -20.44 -1.53
N VAL A 160 9.42 -19.18 -1.10
CA VAL A 160 10.33 -18.17 -1.65
C VAL A 160 11.78 -18.53 -1.32
N CYS A 161 12.08 -18.97 -0.09
CA CYS A 161 13.41 -19.39 0.30
C CYS A 161 13.91 -20.57 -0.54
N SER A 162 13.09 -21.62 -0.72
CA SER A 162 13.44 -22.78 -1.53
C SER A 162 13.65 -22.43 -3.01
N TYR A 163 12.79 -21.59 -3.60
CA TYR A 163 12.97 -21.09 -4.95
C TYR A 163 14.26 -20.26 -5.10
N ALA A 164 14.53 -19.37 -4.14
CA ALA A 164 15.75 -18.57 -4.13
C ALA A 164 17.00 -19.44 -4.02
N SER A 165 16.97 -20.50 -3.20
CA SER A 165 18.06 -21.48 -3.12
C SER A 165 18.28 -22.23 -4.43
N LEU A 166 17.22 -22.63 -5.14
CA LEU A 166 17.33 -23.28 -6.46
C LEU A 166 17.98 -22.36 -7.49
N VAL A 167 17.49 -21.12 -7.59
CA VAL A 167 18.05 -20.12 -8.51
C VAL A 167 19.51 -19.81 -8.15
N TYR A 168 19.81 -19.68 -6.86
CA TYR A 168 21.18 -19.45 -6.38
C TYR A 168 22.13 -20.59 -6.76
N GLN A 169 21.74 -21.85 -6.54
CA GLN A 169 22.57 -23.01 -6.92
C GLN A 169 22.86 -23.03 -8.42
N ARG A 170 21.89 -22.69 -9.26
CA ARG A 170 22.05 -22.64 -10.73
C ARG A 170 23.00 -21.55 -11.20
N ILE A 171 23.01 -20.39 -10.53
CA ILE A 171 23.87 -19.26 -10.90
C ILE A 171 25.27 -19.41 -10.29
N ALA A 172 25.39 -19.94 -9.06
CA ALA A 172 26.66 -20.17 -8.38
C ALA A 172 27.56 -21.18 -9.11
N GLN A 173 26.96 -22.16 -9.80
CA GLN A 173 27.70 -23.14 -10.60
C GLN A 173 28.47 -22.52 -11.80
N LYS A 174 28.23 -21.25 -12.15
CA LYS A 174 28.85 -20.56 -13.31
C LYS A 174 29.75 -19.36 -12.94
N GLU A 175 30.11 -19.17 -11.66
CA GLU A 175 30.95 -18.06 -11.18
C GLU A 175 30.59 -16.67 -11.75
N THR A 176 29.30 -16.35 -11.91
CA THR A 176 28.90 -15.07 -12.51
C THR A 176 28.15 -14.16 -11.54
N ILE A 177 28.90 -13.53 -10.63
CA ILE A 177 28.42 -12.51 -9.68
C ILE A 177 27.63 -11.39 -10.39
N LEU A 178 28.03 -11.07 -11.63
CA LEU A 178 27.36 -10.08 -12.48
C LEU A 178 25.91 -10.48 -12.82
N ILE A 179 25.61 -11.77 -13.04
CA ILE A 179 24.26 -12.24 -13.38
C ILE A 179 23.32 -12.15 -12.18
N CYS A 180 23.80 -12.49 -10.97
CA CYS A 180 23.04 -12.26 -9.73
C CYS A 180 22.71 -10.78 -9.53
N LEU A 181 23.68 -9.90 -9.77
CA LEU A 181 23.53 -8.45 -9.59
C LEU A 181 22.57 -7.85 -10.65
N ILE A 182 22.64 -8.34 -11.89
CA ILE A 182 21.71 -7.98 -12.97
C ILE A 182 20.30 -8.49 -12.67
N MET A 183 20.12 -9.73 -12.23
CA MET A 183 18.80 -10.27 -11.87
C MET A 183 18.19 -9.47 -10.72
N TYR A 184 18.97 -9.18 -9.67
CA TYR A 184 18.53 -8.33 -8.57
C TYR A 184 18.16 -6.92 -9.04
N LEU A 185 18.97 -6.32 -9.93
CA LEU A 185 18.66 -5.04 -10.57
C LEU A 185 17.39 -5.10 -11.42
N THR A 186 17.12 -6.20 -12.14
CA THR A 186 15.90 -6.34 -12.96
C THR A 186 14.64 -6.51 -12.12
N VAL A 187 14.73 -7.24 -11.01
CA VAL A 187 13.61 -7.38 -10.06
C VAL A 187 13.38 -6.05 -9.34
N ALA A 188 14.44 -5.41 -8.87
CA ALA A 188 14.37 -4.09 -8.25
C ALA A 188 13.84 -3.03 -9.23
N SER A 189 14.28 -3.04 -10.50
CA SER A 189 13.80 -2.10 -11.51
C SER A 189 12.36 -2.37 -11.93
N ALA A 190 11.91 -3.62 -11.99
CA ALA A 190 10.51 -3.96 -12.25
C ALA A 190 9.61 -3.50 -11.10
N LEU A 191 10.03 -3.70 -9.84
CA LEU A 191 9.32 -3.19 -8.66
C LEU A 191 9.29 -1.66 -8.64
N LEU A 192 10.43 -1.02 -8.91
CA LEU A 192 10.51 0.45 -9.02
C LEU A 192 9.64 0.97 -10.17
N PHE A 193 9.63 0.32 -11.31
CA PHE A 193 8.81 0.69 -12.47
C PHE A 193 7.32 0.57 -12.14
N GLN A 194 6.89 -0.48 -11.43
CA GLN A 194 5.52 -0.59 -10.97
C GLN A 194 5.13 0.51 -9.97
N VAL A 195 5.99 0.80 -9.01
CA VAL A 195 5.78 1.93 -8.08
C VAL A 195 5.72 3.25 -8.84
N LEU A 196 6.56 3.43 -9.87
CA LEU A 196 6.62 4.63 -10.68
C LEU A 196 5.38 4.79 -11.58
N LEU A 197 4.87 3.70 -12.17
CA LEU A 197 3.60 3.72 -12.91
C LEU A 197 2.42 4.07 -11.99
N LEU A 198 2.37 3.49 -10.79
CA LEU A 198 1.36 3.85 -9.79
C LEU A 198 1.50 5.32 -9.37
N TYR A 199 2.72 5.79 -9.18
CA TYR A 199 3.00 7.19 -8.85
C TYR A 199 2.60 8.16 -9.96
N VAL A 200 2.91 7.83 -11.23
CA VAL A 200 2.51 8.64 -12.39
C VAL A 200 1.00 8.63 -12.55
N LYS A 201 0.33 7.48 -12.35
CA LYS A 201 -1.14 7.37 -12.37
C LYS A 201 -1.78 8.21 -11.26
N TRP A 202 -1.25 8.13 -10.03
CA TRP A 202 -1.66 8.98 -8.92
C TRP A 202 -1.49 10.46 -9.23
N LYS A 203 -0.30 10.86 -9.71
CA LYS A 203 0.00 12.25 -10.06
C LYS A 203 -0.96 12.73 -11.15
N ARG A 204 -1.20 11.95 -12.21
CA ARG A 204 -2.14 12.29 -13.28
C ARG A 204 -3.57 12.50 -12.75
N THR A 205 -4.09 11.55 -11.96
CA THR A 205 -5.45 11.67 -11.40
C THR A 205 -5.59 12.82 -10.39
N THR A 206 -4.53 13.15 -9.66
CA THR A 206 -4.52 14.29 -8.73
C THR A 206 -4.50 15.61 -9.50
N TRP A 207 -3.70 15.69 -10.57
CA TRP A 207 -3.62 16.88 -11.43
C TRP A 207 -4.94 17.15 -12.17
N GLU A 208 -5.57 16.12 -12.73
CA GLU A 208 -6.88 16.25 -13.38
C GLU A 208 -7.96 16.73 -12.41
N LYS A 209 -7.98 16.22 -11.17
CA LYS A 209 -8.92 16.66 -10.13
C LYS A 209 -8.70 18.12 -9.71
N VAL A 210 -7.44 18.54 -9.54
CA VAL A 210 -7.09 19.93 -9.16
C VAL A 210 -7.41 20.91 -10.29
N GLN A 211 -7.16 20.54 -11.56
CA GLN A 211 -7.57 21.39 -12.69
C GLN A 211 -9.08 21.50 -12.79
N LYS A 212 -9.81 20.39 -12.66
CA LYS A 212 -11.27 20.39 -12.74
C LYS A 212 -11.91 21.25 -11.64
N SER A 213 -11.46 21.12 -10.39
CA SER A 213 -11.95 21.96 -9.29
C SER A 213 -11.61 23.44 -9.48
N ARG A 214 -10.45 23.75 -10.08
CA ARG A 214 -10.04 25.14 -10.35
C ARG A 214 -10.88 25.79 -11.44
N ILE A 215 -11.22 25.04 -12.50
CA ILE A 215 -12.08 25.52 -13.58
C ILE A 215 -13.50 25.78 -13.05
N GLU A 216 -14.03 24.87 -12.23
CA GLU A 216 -15.38 24.97 -11.64
C GLU A 216 -15.51 26.12 -10.63
N LEU A 217 -14.46 26.41 -9.85
CA LEU A 217 -14.41 27.58 -8.97
C LEU A 217 -14.35 28.90 -9.75
N ILE A 218 -13.63 28.93 -10.88
CA ILE A 218 -13.55 30.12 -11.73
C ILE A 218 -14.89 30.38 -12.42
N SER A 219 -15.60 29.35 -12.89
CA SER A 219 -16.92 29.52 -13.52
C SER A 219 -17.97 29.99 -12.51
N GLN A 220 -18.01 29.42 -11.30
CA GLN A 220 -18.93 29.86 -10.24
C GLN A 220 -18.63 31.30 -9.77
N GLY A 221 -17.34 31.67 -9.68
CA GLY A 221 -16.96 33.04 -9.36
C GLY A 221 -17.42 34.04 -10.42
N LEU A 222 -17.33 33.66 -11.71
CA LEU A 222 -17.78 34.50 -12.82
C LEU A 222 -19.30 34.68 -12.85
N GLU A 223 -20.07 33.63 -12.57
CA GLU A 223 -21.55 33.70 -12.51
C GLU A 223 -22.07 34.53 -11.33
N SER A 224 -21.30 34.64 -10.24
CA SER A 224 -21.68 35.45 -9.07
C SER A 224 -21.40 36.96 -9.21
N MET A 225 -20.72 37.38 -10.28
CA MET A 225 -20.38 38.79 -10.56
C MET A 225 -21.25 39.45 -11.64
N VAL A 226 -22.23 38.72 -12.19
CA VAL A 226 -23.24 39.20 -13.15
C VAL A 226 -24.58 39.34 -12.44
#